data_AF-A0A2U1SW24-F1
#
_entry.id   AF-A0A2U1SW24-F1
#
_cell.length_a   1.000
_cell.length_b   1.000
_cell.length_c   1.000
_cell.angle_alpha   90.00
_cell.angle_beta   90.00
_cell.angle_gamma   90.00
#
_symmetry.space_group_name_H-M   'P 1'
#
loop_
_entity.id
_entity.type
_entity.pdbx_description
1 polymer ?
#
loop_
_entity_poly.entity_id
_entity_poly.type
_entity_poly.pdbx_seq_one_letter_code
_entity_poly.pdbx_strand_id
1 'polypeptide(L)'
;MDEFKIKVARIEAAAPSSKGDRVRITFQVEREPLVFQIPILLEMEEFDDTEMIQVARYELHRTFDELRIQTEKWTLSVDDVQLLSNISLRPKT
;
A
#
# COMPACT_ATOMS: atom_id res chain seq x y z
N MET A 1 18.93 8.41 1.27
CA MET A 1 17.77 7.59 1.67
C MET A 1 17.53 6.64 0.53
N ASP A 2 17.54 5.33 0.79
CA ASP A 2 17.21 4.38 -0.28
C ASP A 2 15.74 4.59 -0.67
N GLU A 3 15.53 4.81 -1.96
CA GLU A 3 14.22 5.02 -2.56
C GLU A 3 13.40 3.72 -2.52
N PHE A 4 12.10 3.83 -2.29
CA PHE A 4 11.21 2.67 -2.39
C PHE A 4 11.14 2.20 -3.84
N LYS A 5 11.35 0.90 -4.07
CA LYS A 5 11.08 0.27 -5.36
C LYS A 5 9.63 -0.15 -5.41
N ILE A 6 8.85 0.51 -6.27
CA ILE A 6 7.42 0.19 -6.48
C ILE A 6 7.25 -0.38 -7.89
N LYS A 7 6.71 -1.59 -8.00
CA LYS A 7 6.46 -2.27 -9.28
C LYS A 7 5.11 -2.96 -9.28
N VAL A 8 4.51 -3.14 -10.46
CA VAL A 8 3.33 -3.99 -10.61
C VAL A 8 3.77 -5.44 -10.44
N ALA A 9 3.15 -6.16 -9.52
CA ALA A 9 3.42 -7.56 -9.22
C ALA A 9 2.41 -8.50 -9.87
N ARG A 10 1.15 -8.06 -10.00
CA ARG A 10 0.08 -8.87 -10.56
C ARG A 10 -1.06 -8.00 -11.08
N ILE A 11 -1.73 -8.49 -12.13
CA ILE A 11 -2.98 -7.94 -12.67
C ILE A 11 -3.95 -9.12 -12.75
N GLU A 12 -5.10 -9.00 -12.09
CA GLU A 12 -6.09 -10.08 -11.97
C GLU A 12 -7.49 -9.52 -12.21
N ALA A 13 -8.34 -10.26 -12.93
CA ALA A 13 -9.77 -9.98 -12.91
C ALA A 13 -10.32 -10.22 -11.49
N ALA A 14 -11.16 -9.30 -11.02
CA ALA A 14 -11.80 -9.38 -9.72
C ALA A 14 -13.29 -9.66 -9.88
N ALA A 15 -13.95 -10.07 -8.78
CA ALA A 15 -15.39 -10.28 -8.79
C ALA A 15 -16.10 -8.98 -9.21
N PRO A 16 -17.03 -9.03 -10.18
CA PRO A 16 -17.73 -7.86 -10.67
C PRO A 16 -18.52 -7.18 -9.54
N SER A 17 -18.69 -5.86 -9.65
CA SER A 17 -19.54 -5.09 -8.75
C SER A 17 -20.88 -4.74 -9.42
N SER A 18 -21.76 -4.05 -8.70
CA SER A 18 -22.96 -3.44 -9.29
C SER A 18 -22.65 -2.40 -10.37
N LYS A 19 -21.39 -1.97 -10.52
CA LYS A 19 -20.91 -1.01 -11.51
C LYS A 19 -20.23 -1.66 -12.72
N GLY A 20 -20.06 -2.99 -12.73
CA GLY A 20 -19.48 -3.72 -13.86
C GLY A 20 -18.32 -4.64 -13.47
N ASP A 21 -17.53 -5.01 -14.47
CA ASP A 21 -16.32 -5.82 -14.29
C ASP A 21 -15.26 -5.05 -13.52
N ARG A 22 -14.31 -5.77 -12.93
CA ARG A 22 -13.29 -5.18 -12.06
C ARG A 22 -11.93 -5.80 -12.30
N VAL A 23 -10.90 -5.00 -12.10
CA VAL A 23 -9.51 -5.45 -12.13
C VAL A 23 -8.84 -5.10 -10.82
N ARG A 24 -8.05 -6.05 -10.31
CA ARG A 24 -7.12 -5.83 -9.21
C ARG A 24 -5.71 -5.73 -9.76
N ILE A 25 -5.07 -4.59 -9.52
CA ILE A 25 -3.65 -4.38 -9.80
C ILE A 25 -2.92 -4.38 -8.46
N THR A 26 -2.00 -5.32 -8.28
CA THR A 26 -1.21 -5.44 -7.04
C THR A 26 0.17 -4.83 -7.25
N PHE A 27 0.51 -3.85 -6.43
CA PHE A 27 1.84 -3.25 -6.37
C PHE A 27 2.70 -3.93 -5.31
N GLN A 28 3.96 -4.21 -5.64
CA GLN A 28 4.99 -4.62 -4.70
C GLN A 28 5.79 -3.38 -4.32
N VAL A 29 5.93 -3.14 -3.01
CA VAL A 29 6.72 -2.05 -2.44
C VAL A 29 7.89 -2.66 -1.67
N GLU A 30 9.10 -2.29 -2.05
CA GLU A 30 10.34 -2.84 -1.50
C GLU A 30 11.27 -1.71 -1.04
N ARG A 31 11.59 -1.70 0.27
CA ARG A 31 12.68 -0.94 0.88
C ARG A 31 13.04 -1.60 2.19
N GLU A 32 14.14 -2.35 2.23
CA GLU A 32 14.51 -3.12 3.42
C GLU A 32 14.51 -2.26 4.70
N PRO A 33 13.93 -2.75 5.81
CA PRO A 33 13.33 -4.08 6.01
C PRO A 33 11.85 -4.20 5.59
N LEU A 34 11.26 -3.16 4.99
CA LEU A 34 9.86 -3.09 4.61
C LEU A 34 9.63 -3.68 3.22
N VAL A 35 8.92 -4.80 3.18
CA VAL A 35 8.50 -5.47 1.94
C VAL A 35 7.03 -5.85 2.07
N PHE A 36 6.17 -5.29 1.23
CA PHE A 36 4.74 -5.53 1.29
C PHE A 36 4.05 -5.33 -0.06
N GLN A 37 2.79 -5.77 -0.14
CA GLN A 37 1.95 -5.67 -1.34
C GLN A 37 0.72 -4.81 -1.08
N ILE A 38 0.36 -3.98 -2.06
CA ILE A 38 -0.85 -3.16 -2.04
C ILE A 38 -1.72 -3.53 -3.24
N PRO A 39 -2.89 -4.16 -3.02
CA PRO A 39 -3.89 -4.34 -4.07
C PRO A 39 -4.71 -3.05 -4.26
N ILE A 40 -4.75 -2.55 -5.49
CA ILE A 40 -5.67 -1.49 -5.94
C ILE A 40 -6.76 -2.15 -6.78
N LEU A 41 -8.02 -1.91 -6.40
CA LEU A 41 -9.18 -2.47 -7.06
C LEU A 41 -9.86 -1.37 -7.87
N LEU A 42 -9.93 -1.55 -9.18
CA LEU A 42 -10.52 -0.62 -10.13
C LEU A 42 -11.78 -1.25 -10.75
N GLU A 43 -12.78 -0.42 -11.01
CA GLU A 43 -13.87 -0.79 -11.91
C GLU A 43 -13.34 -0.74 -13.35
N MET A 44 -13.65 -1.75 -14.17
CA MET A 44 -13.39 -1.72 -15.60
C MET A 44 -14.38 -0.76 -16.24
N GLU A 45 -13.93 0.48 -16.48
CA GLU A 45 -14.53 1.33 -17.51
C GLU A 45 -13.85 1.03 -18.87
N GLU A 46 -14.13 1.80 -19.92
CA GLU A 46 -13.54 1.63 -21.27
C GLU A 46 -12.03 1.98 -21.36
N PHE A 47 -11.25 1.64 -20.33
CA PHE A 47 -9.81 1.87 -20.30
C PHE A 47 -9.06 0.73 -20.98
N ASP A 48 -8.02 1.07 -21.74
CA ASP A 48 -7.05 0.08 -22.19
C ASP A 48 -6.10 -0.36 -21.05
N ASP A 49 -5.34 -1.44 -21.25
CA ASP A 49 -4.41 -1.97 -20.25
C ASP A 49 -3.37 -0.94 -19.76
N THR A 50 -2.97 0.01 -20.61
CA THR A 50 -1.99 1.04 -20.27
C THR A 50 -2.63 2.12 -19.41
N GLU A 51 -3.83 2.57 -19.77
CA GLU A 51 -4.63 3.53 -19.01
C GLU A 51 -4.97 2.98 -17.63
N MET A 52 -5.36 1.71 -17.52
CA MET A 52 -5.64 1.06 -16.23
C MET A 52 -4.46 1.11 -15.26
N ILE A 53 -3.24 0.89 -15.76
CA ILE A 53 -2.04 0.97 -14.90
C ILE A 53 -1.80 2.41 -14.42
N GLN A 54 -2.06 3.41 -15.25
CA GLN A 54 -1.91 4.82 -14.85
C GLN A 54 -2.95 5.21 -13.80
N VAL A 55 -4.21 4.81 -13.99
CA VAL A 55 -5.28 5.02 -12.99
C VAL A 55 -4.90 4.33 -11.68
N ALA A 56 -4.42 3.08 -11.71
CA ALA A 56 -4.01 2.37 -10.50
C ALA A 56 -2.83 3.05 -9.78
N ARG A 57 -1.87 3.60 -10.52
CA ARG A 57 -0.76 4.39 -9.95
C ARG A 57 -1.26 5.67 -9.30
N TYR A 58 -2.20 6.37 -9.94
CA TYR A 58 -2.82 7.56 -9.39
C TYR A 58 -3.57 7.26 -8.08
N GLU A 59 -4.39 6.21 -8.05
CA GLU A 59 -5.12 5.79 -6.85
C GLU A 59 -4.19 5.35 -5.72
N LEU A 60 -3.10 4.65 -6.05
CA LEU A 60 -2.05 4.30 -5.09
C LEU A 60 -1.42 5.55 -4.46
N HIS A 61 -1.03 6.52 -5.31
CA HIS A 61 -0.45 7.77 -4.85
C HIS A 61 -1.41 8.55 -3.94
N ARG A 62 -2.67 8.69 -4.37
CA ARG A 62 -3.72 9.36 -3.60
C ARG A 62 -3.93 8.70 -2.24
N THR A 63 -4.03 7.37 -2.19
CA THR A 63 -4.18 6.62 -0.93
C THR A 63 -3.02 6.90 0.03
N PHE A 64 -1.79 6.90 -0.47
CA PHE A 64 -0.62 7.21 0.36
C PHE A 64 -0.62 8.65 0.87
N ASP A 65 -1.04 9.62 0.06
CA ASP A 65 -1.12 11.01 0.53
C ASP A 65 -2.22 11.18 1.60
N GLU A 66 -3.38 10.55 1.43
CA GLU A 66 -4.44 10.52 2.44
C GLU A 66 -3.97 9.87 3.74
N LEU A 67 -3.28 8.72 3.66
CA LEU A 67 -2.70 8.03 4.83
C LEU A 67 -1.62 8.89 5.50
N ARG A 68 -0.76 9.55 4.73
CA ARG A 68 0.27 10.46 5.25
C ARG A 68 -0.39 11.57 6.05
N ILE A 69 -1.41 12.23 5.51
CA ILE A 69 -2.14 13.31 6.20
C ILE A 69 -2.75 12.80 7.52
N GLN A 70 -3.32 11.60 7.52
CA GLN A 70 -3.94 11.01 8.72
C GLN A 70 -2.90 10.62 9.79
N THR A 71 -1.74 10.14 9.36
CA THR A 71 -0.68 9.61 10.23
C THR A 71 0.37 10.64 10.61
N GLU A 72 0.40 11.82 9.99
CA GLU A 72 1.35 12.90 10.30
C GLU A 72 1.30 13.32 11.77
N LYS A 73 0.14 13.17 12.41
CA LYS A 73 -0.07 13.48 13.83
C LYS A 73 0.23 12.32 14.77
N TRP A 74 0.55 11.13 14.24
CA TRP A 74 0.80 9.93 15.02
C TRP A 74 2.24 9.95 15.54
N THR A 75 2.48 10.83 16.51
CA THR A 75 3.68 10.78 17.34
C THR A 75 3.44 9.80 18.48
N LEU A 76 4.36 8.85 18.63
CA LEU A 76 4.41 8.01 19.82
C LEU A 76 4.73 8.90 21.03
N SER A 77 4.00 8.71 22.12
CA SER A 77 4.37 9.34 23.39
C SER A 77 5.68 8.73 23.91
N VAL A 78 6.32 9.42 24.87
CA VAL A 78 7.51 8.89 25.55
C VAL A 78 7.21 7.52 26.18
N ASP A 79 6.01 7.37 26.75
CA ASP A 79 5.56 6.13 27.38
C ASP A 79 5.39 5.00 26.34
N ASP A 80 4.85 5.30 25.15
CA ASP A 80 4.71 4.32 24.06
C ASP A 80 6.08 3.85 23.55
N VAL A 81 7.02 4.78 23.37
CA VAL A 81 8.39 4.44 22.96
C VAL A 81 9.07 3.57 24.03
N GLN A 82 8.87 3.90 25.30
CA GLN A 82 9.44 3.13 26.41
C GLN A 82 8.82 1.73 26.50
N LEU A 83 7.51 1.60 26.30
CA LEU A 83 6.83 0.30 26.22
C LEU A 83 7.39 -0.55 25.06
N LEU A 84 7.50 0.01 23.86
CA LEU A 84 7.99 -0.70 22.67
C LEU A 84 9.46 -1.13 22.80
N SER A 85 10.30 -0.31 23.43
CA SER A 85 11.70 -0.68 23.70
C SER A 85 11.82 -1.86 24.67
N ASN A 86 10.90 -1.98 25.63
CA ASN A 86 10.85 -3.11 26.56
C ASN A 86 10.27 -4.39 25.93
N ILE A 87 9.37 -4.28 24.95
CA ILE A 87 8.84 -5.43 24.18
C ILE A 87 9.93 -6.08 23.33
N SER A 88 10.93 -5.31 22.90
CA SER A 88 12.07 -5.78 22.12
C SER A 88 13.01 -6.71 22.92
N LEU A 89 12.85 -6.77 24.25
CA LEU A 89 13.50 -7.74 25.12
C LEU A 89 12.80 -9.10 25.00
N ARG A 90 12.91 -9.76 23.84
CA ARG A 90 12.67 -11.21 23.79
C ARG A 90 13.60 -11.86 24.83
N PRO A 91 13.11 -12.81 25.65
CA PRO A 91 14.01 -13.62 26.48
C PRO A 91 15.04 -14.25 25.56
N LYS A 92 16.33 -14.05 25.85
CA LYS A 92 17.40 -14.82 25.22
C LYS A 92 17.22 -16.26 25.70
N THR A 93 16.57 -17.10 24.91
CA THR A 93 16.76 -18.56 24.96
C THR A 93 18.14 -18.90 24.44
#